data_AF-A0A523JNW7-F1
#
_entry.id   AF-A0A523JNW7-F1
#
_cell.length_a   1.000
_cell.length_b   1.000
_cell.length_c   1.000
_cell.angle_alpha   90.00
_cell.angle_beta   90.00
_cell.angle_gamma   90.00
#
_symmetry.space_group_name_H-M   'P 1'
#
loop_
_entity.id
_entity.type
_entity.pdbx_description
1 polymer ?
#
loop_
_entity_poly.entity_id
_entity_poly.type
_entity_poly.pdbx_seq_one_letter_code
_entity_poly.pdbx_strand_id
1 'polypeptide(L)'
;MKTSGRNSCTDRVYTLNRDGQPRRRLRRPLVRHRRGPVRPDERRALTGTLRGPSLPPSSGAIRFGQTQTPRYEMDRTRRDARKAVMSSSRPIGLTPKQFGAANALFTLAAMSFLVWLIYFHEGNGGASRAASLPRINAILNGSSAVLISLGLRAIKQRKRRLHMQLMVAAFASSALFLVNYIYYHFSHGDTQFAGLGVIRPIYFTVLISHVLLSVVTFPMILTSFYLALSDRLVAHRRLSKWTWAGWMYVSITGVVVYCMLHVIRW
;
A
#
# COMPACT_ATOMS: atom_id res chain seq x y z
N MET A 1 -27.08 -22.04 -52.62
CA MET A 1 -27.81 -22.35 -51.36
C MET A 1 -27.70 -21.16 -50.41
N LYS A 2 -28.85 -20.68 -49.89
CA LYS A 2 -29.02 -19.82 -48.70
C LYS A 2 -28.39 -20.52 -47.45
N THR A 3 -27.97 -19.94 -46.32
CA THR A 3 -28.47 -18.92 -45.36
C THR A 3 -27.35 -18.67 -44.31
N SER A 4 -27.03 -17.44 -43.86
CA SER A 4 -27.54 -16.67 -42.69
C SER A 4 -26.93 -16.96 -41.29
N GLY A 5 -26.44 -15.89 -40.64
CA GLY A 5 -26.49 -15.66 -39.18
C GLY A 5 -25.13 -15.54 -38.46
N ARG A 6 -24.83 -14.56 -37.58
CA ARG A 6 -25.55 -13.38 -37.09
C ARG A 6 -24.55 -12.51 -36.27
N ASN A 7 -24.69 -11.19 -36.38
CA ASN A 7 -23.93 -10.12 -35.69
C ASN A 7 -24.19 -10.05 -34.18
N SER A 8 -23.29 -9.42 -33.42
CA SER A 8 -23.62 -8.58 -32.24
C SER A 8 -22.45 -7.68 -31.81
N CYS A 9 -22.26 -6.56 -32.52
CA CYS A 9 -21.53 -5.39 -32.03
C CYS A 9 -22.58 -4.48 -31.35
N THR A 10 -22.46 -4.26 -30.04
CA THR A 10 -23.38 -3.39 -29.30
C THR A 10 -23.00 -1.93 -29.52
N ASP A 11 -23.53 -1.33 -30.59
CA ASP A 11 -23.49 0.12 -30.78
C ASP A 11 -24.63 0.81 -30.04
N ARG A 12 -24.27 1.74 -29.15
CA ARG A 12 -25.21 2.64 -28.48
C ARG A 12 -25.79 3.62 -29.50
N VAL A 13 -27.06 3.46 -29.80
CA VAL A 13 -27.84 4.43 -30.58
C VAL A 13 -27.96 5.74 -29.78
N TYR A 14 -27.26 6.78 -30.22
CA TYR A 14 -27.52 8.18 -29.83
C TYR A 14 -28.58 8.75 -30.77
N THR A 15 -29.74 9.14 -30.25
CA THR A 15 -30.76 9.85 -31.03
C THR A 15 -30.32 11.31 -31.23
N LEU A 16 -29.92 11.63 -32.45
CA LEU A 16 -29.55 12.98 -32.91
C LEU A 16 -30.81 13.73 -33.40
N ASN A 17 -30.84 15.05 -33.24
CA ASN A 17 -31.85 15.91 -33.88
C ASN A 17 -31.54 16.09 -35.38
N ARG A 18 -32.49 16.67 -36.15
CA ARG A 18 -32.40 16.91 -37.61
C ARG A 18 -31.15 17.68 -38.06
N ASP A 19 -30.49 18.40 -37.14
CA ASP A 19 -29.26 19.18 -37.39
C ASP A 19 -27.98 18.52 -36.84
N GLY A 20 -28.00 17.23 -36.49
CA GLY A 20 -26.79 16.46 -36.16
C GLY A 20 -26.16 16.73 -34.78
N GLN A 21 -26.86 17.41 -33.86
CA GLN A 21 -26.37 17.68 -32.49
C GLN A 21 -27.02 16.73 -31.44
N PRO A 22 -26.26 16.27 -30.42
CA PRO A 22 -26.78 15.40 -29.37
C PRO A 22 -27.76 16.13 -28.43
N ARG A 23 -28.93 15.53 -28.17
CA ARG A 23 -29.98 16.10 -27.30
C ARG A 23 -29.50 16.24 -25.84
N ARG A 24 -29.20 17.46 -25.39
CA ARG A 24 -29.02 17.79 -23.97
C ARG A 24 -30.37 17.72 -23.24
N ARG A 25 -30.54 16.78 -22.29
CA ARG A 25 -31.63 16.81 -21.30
C ARG A 25 -31.45 18.04 -20.39
N LEU A 26 -32.22 19.10 -20.64
CA LEU A 26 -32.35 20.22 -19.73
C LEU A 26 -33.10 19.76 -18.46
N ARG A 27 -32.38 19.57 -17.35
CA ARG A 27 -32.99 19.43 -16.02
C ARG A 27 -33.50 20.81 -15.58
N ARG A 28 -34.82 20.98 -15.49
CA ARG A 28 -35.45 22.16 -14.89
C ARG A 28 -35.05 22.28 -13.41
N PRO A 29 -34.67 23.47 -12.90
CA PRO A 29 -34.50 23.69 -11.46
C PRO A 29 -35.88 23.81 -10.80
N LEU A 30 -36.12 23.01 -9.76
CA LEU A 30 -37.26 23.20 -8.86
C LEU A 30 -37.02 24.48 -8.03
N VAL A 31 -37.79 25.52 -8.35
CA VAL A 31 -37.89 26.76 -7.56
C VAL A 31 -38.62 26.42 -6.27
N ARG A 32 -37.90 26.38 -5.14
CA ARG A 32 -38.48 26.21 -3.81
C ARG A 32 -38.77 27.59 -3.24
N HIS A 33 -40.05 27.96 -3.17
CA HIS A 33 -40.51 29.22 -2.58
C HIS A 33 -40.10 29.33 -1.11
N ARG A 34 -39.43 30.44 -0.79
CA ARG A 34 -39.12 30.93 0.56
C ARG A 34 -40.43 31.28 1.28
N ARG A 35 -40.66 30.74 2.48
CA ARG A 35 -41.56 31.35 3.48
C ARG A 35 -40.69 31.85 4.64
N GLY A 36 -40.63 33.16 4.82
CA GLY A 36 -40.06 33.78 6.01
C GLY A 36 -41.08 33.79 7.15
N PRO A 37 -40.64 33.80 8.42
CA PRO A 37 -41.56 33.89 9.55
C PRO A 37 -42.10 35.32 9.72
N VAL A 38 -43.41 35.37 9.95
CA VAL A 38 -44.23 36.53 10.30
C VAL A 38 -43.82 37.05 11.69
N ARG A 39 -43.61 38.36 11.84
CA ARG A 39 -43.40 39.02 13.14
C ARG A 39 -44.75 39.30 13.80
N PRO A 40 -44.96 38.97 15.09
CA PRO A 40 -46.12 39.43 15.83
C PRO A 40 -45.85 40.80 16.48
N ASP A 41 -46.68 41.75 16.06
CA ASP A 41 -47.39 42.78 16.83
C ASP A 41 -46.74 43.49 18.04
N GLU A 42 -46.64 44.80 17.84
CA GLU A 42 -46.85 45.83 18.86
C GLU A 42 -48.18 45.61 19.61
N ARG A 43 -48.14 45.62 20.95
CA ARG A 43 -49.16 46.22 21.84
C ARG A 43 -48.82 45.99 23.33
N ARG A 44 -48.35 47.05 23.99
CA ARG A 44 -48.71 47.54 25.34
C ARG A 44 -47.66 48.57 25.76
N ALA A 45 -47.92 49.86 25.63
CA ALA A 45 -48.77 50.69 26.50
C ALA A 45 -48.24 50.79 27.95
N LEU A 46 -47.67 51.97 28.20
CA LEU A 46 -47.95 52.85 29.34
C LEU A 46 -47.78 52.27 30.74
N THR A 47 -46.66 52.62 31.38
CA THR A 47 -46.63 52.86 32.82
C THR A 47 -45.61 53.96 33.07
N GLY A 48 -46.09 55.11 33.54
CA GLY A 48 -45.27 56.29 33.83
C GLY A 48 -44.56 56.17 35.18
N THR A 49 -43.78 57.23 35.48
CA THR A 49 -43.27 57.64 36.81
C THR A 49 -42.21 56.68 37.41
N LEU A 50 -40.98 57.07 37.80
CA LEU A 50 -40.49 58.28 38.46
C LEU A 50 -39.02 58.60 38.10
N ARG A 51 -38.70 59.89 38.13
CA ARG A 51 -37.37 60.51 37.94
C ARG A 51 -36.57 60.43 39.26
N GLY A 52 -35.36 59.91 39.23
CA GLY A 52 -34.37 59.96 40.31
C GLY A 52 -33.06 60.62 39.87
N PRO A 53 -32.26 61.22 40.78
CA PRO A 53 -31.24 62.22 40.43
C PRO A 53 -29.96 61.62 39.83
N SER A 54 -29.37 62.39 38.92
CA SER A 54 -28.06 62.17 38.28
C SER A 54 -26.89 62.19 39.27
N LEU A 55 -26.01 61.20 39.17
CA LEU A 55 -24.67 61.20 39.77
C LEU A 55 -23.58 61.37 38.67
N PRO A 56 -22.43 62.01 38.98
CA PRO A 56 -21.44 62.47 38.00
C PRO A 56 -20.55 61.33 37.45
N PRO A 57 -19.81 61.57 36.35
CA PRO A 57 -19.11 60.50 35.63
C PRO A 57 -17.81 60.13 36.35
N SER A 58 -17.68 58.87 36.73
CA SER A 58 -16.40 58.31 37.15
C SER A 58 -15.57 57.90 35.94
N SER A 59 -14.40 58.54 35.84
CA SER A 59 -13.24 58.29 34.97
C SER A 59 -13.14 56.90 34.34
N GLY A 60 -12.82 56.92 33.04
CA GLY A 60 -12.73 55.75 32.17
C GLY A 60 -11.75 54.69 32.67
N ALA A 61 -12.31 53.54 33.04
CA ALA A 61 -11.60 52.28 32.91
C ALA A 61 -11.75 51.82 31.45
N ILE A 62 -10.69 51.97 30.65
CA ILE A 62 -10.58 51.28 29.36
C ILE A 62 -10.53 49.79 29.68
N ARG A 63 -11.71 49.15 29.65
CA ARG A 63 -11.85 47.70 29.67
C ARG A 63 -11.29 47.22 28.33
N PHE A 64 -10.03 46.77 28.33
CA PHE A 64 -9.52 45.94 27.24
C PHE A 64 -10.49 44.77 27.10
N GLY A 65 -11.33 44.82 26.06
CA GLY A 65 -12.22 43.74 25.73
C GLY A 65 -11.37 42.51 25.49
N GLN A 66 -11.52 41.51 26.36
CA GLN A 66 -11.11 40.15 26.00
C GLN A 66 -11.92 39.78 24.77
N THR A 67 -11.30 39.88 23.60
CA THR A 67 -11.82 39.38 22.34
C THR A 67 -11.94 37.87 22.49
N GLN A 68 -13.09 37.40 22.98
CA GLN A 68 -13.45 35.99 22.93
C GLN A 68 -13.49 35.60 21.46
N THR A 69 -12.49 34.83 21.03
CA THR A 69 -12.50 34.27 19.69
C THR A 69 -13.76 33.43 19.54
N PRO A 70 -14.63 33.74 18.57
CA PRO A 70 -15.88 33.02 18.41
C PRO A 70 -15.61 31.52 18.23
N ARG A 71 -16.45 30.66 18.82
CA ARG A 71 -16.27 29.19 18.76
C ARG A 71 -16.12 28.64 17.34
N TYR A 72 -16.73 29.32 16.34
CA TYR A 72 -16.60 28.96 14.93
C TYR A 72 -15.15 29.14 14.40
N GLU A 73 -14.42 30.15 14.90
CA GLU A 73 -13.04 30.47 14.53
C GLU A 73 -12.08 29.38 15.02
N MET A 74 -12.32 28.91 16.24
CA MET A 74 -11.56 27.83 16.88
C MET A 74 -11.80 26.47 16.19
N ASP A 75 -13.04 26.22 15.76
CA ASP A 75 -13.37 25.02 14.98
C ASP A 75 -12.80 25.05 13.56
N ARG A 76 -12.74 26.24 12.94
CA ARG A 76 -12.15 26.45 11.61
C ARG A 76 -10.64 26.21 11.65
N THR A 77 -9.95 26.85 12.59
CA THR A 77 -8.49 26.67 12.79
C THR A 77 -8.13 25.23 13.13
N ARG A 78 -8.91 24.53 13.96
CA ARG A 78 -8.71 23.08 14.19
C ARG A 78 -8.93 22.24 12.93
N ARG A 79 -9.93 22.57 12.11
CA ARG A 79 -10.20 21.90 10.83
C ARG A 79 -9.06 22.12 9.83
N ASP A 80 -8.56 23.35 9.77
CA ASP A 80 -7.49 23.74 8.85
C ASP A 80 -6.14 23.17 9.30
N ALA A 81 -5.86 23.14 10.61
CA ALA A 81 -4.72 22.43 11.18
C ALA A 81 -4.80 20.91 10.91
N ARG A 82 -6.00 20.30 11.06
CA ARG A 82 -6.20 18.89 10.67
C ARG A 82 -5.98 18.66 9.19
N LYS A 83 -6.48 19.55 8.32
CA LYS A 83 -6.26 19.46 6.87
C LYS A 83 -4.79 19.65 6.50
N ALA A 84 -4.09 20.58 7.14
CA ALA A 84 -2.67 20.82 6.91
C ALA A 84 -1.83 19.60 7.33
N VAL A 85 -2.12 19.02 8.50
CA VAL A 85 -1.49 17.77 8.97
C VAL A 85 -1.81 16.61 8.01
N MET A 86 -3.04 16.49 7.51
CA MET A 86 -3.41 15.47 6.53
C MET A 86 -2.80 15.70 5.13
N SER A 87 -2.55 16.96 4.75
CA SER A 87 -1.99 17.37 3.46
C SER A 87 -0.46 17.26 3.37
N SER A 88 0.22 17.02 4.49
CA SER A 88 1.70 16.97 4.54
C SER A 88 2.32 15.67 4.03
N SER A 89 1.54 14.77 3.44
CA SER A 89 2.06 13.57 2.78
C SER A 89 2.62 13.95 1.41
N ARG A 90 3.86 14.45 1.37
CA ARG A 90 4.56 14.69 0.10
C ARG A 90 4.58 13.38 -0.70
N PRO A 91 4.07 13.34 -1.94
CA PRO A 91 4.23 12.16 -2.77
C PRO A 91 5.73 11.88 -2.95
N ILE A 92 6.10 10.60 -3.02
CA ILE A 92 7.48 10.19 -3.32
C ILE A 92 7.95 10.96 -4.57
N GLY A 93 9.05 11.71 -4.46
CA GLY A 93 9.53 12.61 -5.50
C GLY A 93 10.04 11.94 -6.78
N LEU A 94 10.00 10.60 -6.84
CA LEU A 94 10.42 9.83 -8.01
C LEU A 94 9.25 9.62 -8.97
N THR A 95 9.45 9.98 -10.24
CA THR A 95 8.48 9.65 -11.29
C THR A 95 8.42 8.12 -11.51
N PRO A 96 7.32 7.57 -12.05
CA PRO A 96 7.22 6.12 -12.30
C PRO A 96 8.32 5.55 -13.19
N LYS A 97 8.78 6.33 -14.17
CA LYS A 97 9.87 5.93 -15.07
C LYS A 97 11.21 5.89 -14.33
N GLN A 98 11.50 6.92 -13.54
CA GLN A 98 12.72 6.97 -12.71
C GLN A 98 12.73 5.85 -11.67
N PHE A 99 11.61 5.60 -10.98
CA PHE A 99 11.50 4.49 -10.04
C PHE A 99 11.70 3.14 -10.74
N GLY A 100 11.07 2.93 -11.90
CA GLY A 100 11.24 1.70 -12.67
C GLY A 100 12.70 1.47 -13.07
N ALA A 101 13.38 2.50 -13.56
CA ALA A 101 14.80 2.43 -13.92
C ALA A 101 15.69 2.14 -12.69
N ALA A 102 15.46 2.83 -11.58
CA ALA A 102 16.20 2.61 -10.34
C ALA A 102 15.99 1.20 -9.78
N ASN A 103 14.74 0.70 -9.79
CA ASN A 103 14.40 -0.64 -9.34
C ASN A 103 15.08 -1.72 -10.22
N ALA A 104 15.09 -1.51 -11.54
CA ALA A 104 15.76 -2.41 -12.48
C ALA A 104 17.28 -2.42 -12.25
N LEU A 105 17.91 -1.25 -12.13
CA LEU A 105 19.34 -1.12 -11.85
C LEU A 105 19.72 -1.79 -10.53
N PHE A 106 18.96 -1.51 -9.46
CA PHE A 106 19.19 -2.10 -8.15
C PHE A 106 19.04 -3.62 -8.17
N THR A 107 18.00 -4.13 -8.85
CA THR A 107 17.78 -5.57 -9.00
C THR A 107 18.94 -6.21 -9.77
N LEU A 108 19.36 -5.64 -10.89
CA LEU A 108 20.49 -6.16 -11.67
C LEU A 108 21.79 -6.15 -10.86
N ALA A 109 22.09 -5.07 -10.15
CA ALA A 109 23.26 -4.99 -9.28
C ALA A 109 23.22 -6.05 -8.18
N ALA A 110 22.08 -6.24 -7.51
CA ALA A 110 21.89 -7.25 -6.49
C ALA A 110 22.05 -8.68 -7.06
N MET A 111 21.51 -8.95 -8.25
CA MET A 111 21.64 -10.26 -8.89
C MET A 111 23.09 -10.54 -9.32
N SER A 112 23.76 -9.56 -9.92
CA SER A 112 25.18 -9.68 -10.28
C SER A 112 26.05 -9.92 -9.04
N PHE A 113 25.77 -9.23 -7.93
CA PHE A 113 26.46 -9.45 -6.66
C PHE A 113 26.23 -10.87 -6.12
N LEU A 114 24.99 -11.38 -6.14
CA LEU A 114 24.70 -12.74 -5.69
C LEU A 114 25.37 -13.80 -6.56
N VAL A 115 25.36 -13.63 -7.89
CA VAL A 115 26.06 -14.54 -8.81
C VAL A 115 27.55 -14.53 -8.53
N TRP A 116 28.15 -13.34 -8.37
CA TRP A 116 29.55 -13.23 -8.01
C TRP A 116 29.86 -13.92 -6.67
N LEU A 117 29.05 -13.66 -5.64
CA LEU A 117 29.22 -14.23 -4.31
C LEU A 117 29.12 -15.76 -4.30
N ILE A 118 28.19 -16.33 -5.06
CA ILE A 118 27.97 -17.79 -5.05
C ILE A 118 29.07 -18.51 -5.83
N TYR A 119 29.46 -17.99 -7.00
CA TYR A 119 30.34 -18.73 -7.91
C TYR A 119 31.82 -18.36 -7.83
N PHE A 120 32.14 -17.15 -7.37
CA PHE A 120 33.52 -16.62 -7.40
C PHE A 120 34.10 -16.32 -6.03
N HIS A 121 33.30 -16.35 -4.96
CA HIS A 121 33.78 -16.13 -3.61
C HIS A 121 33.92 -17.45 -2.86
N GLU A 122 35.16 -17.81 -2.56
CA GLU A 122 35.45 -18.96 -1.70
C GLU A 122 35.16 -18.58 -0.24
N GLY A 123 34.40 -19.44 0.45
CA GLY A 123 33.99 -19.19 1.83
C GLY A 123 35.20 -19.05 2.76
N ASN A 124 35.16 -18.07 3.66
CA ASN A 124 36.28 -17.73 4.55
C ASN A 124 36.58 -18.73 5.69
N GLY A 125 36.03 -19.96 5.65
CA GLY A 125 36.24 -20.98 6.68
C GLY A 125 35.40 -20.82 7.96
N GLY A 126 34.41 -19.93 7.98
CA GLY A 126 33.47 -19.71 9.10
C GLY A 126 32.45 -20.85 9.36
N ALA A 127 32.78 -22.09 8.96
CA ALA A 127 31.86 -23.23 8.86
C ALA A 127 31.14 -23.59 10.18
N SER A 128 31.83 -23.53 11.32
CA SER A 128 31.22 -23.93 12.60
C SER A 128 30.12 -22.97 13.08
N ARG A 129 30.27 -21.67 12.82
CA ARG A 129 29.31 -20.63 13.26
C ARG A 129 28.05 -20.59 12.40
N ALA A 130 28.19 -20.91 11.12
CA ALA A 130 27.10 -20.75 10.16
C ALA A 130 26.29 -22.04 9.87
N ALA A 131 26.59 -23.16 10.54
CA ALA A 131 25.85 -24.43 10.43
C ALA A 131 24.35 -24.33 10.78
N SER A 132 23.96 -23.37 11.63
CA SER A 132 22.55 -23.15 11.98
C SER A 132 21.82 -22.18 11.04
N LEU A 133 22.54 -21.50 10.13
CA LEU A 133 21.93 -20.49 9.26
C LEU A 133 20.93 -21.04 8.25
N PRO A 134 21.11 -22.24 7.65
CA PRO A 134 20.10 -22.82 6.78
C PRO A 134 18.76 -23.03 7.50
N ARG A 135 18.78 -23.41 8.79
CA ARG A 135 17.58 -23.52 9.64
C ARG A 135 16.89 -22.18 9.83
N ILE A 136 17.67 -21.15 10.17
CA ILE A 136 17.14 -19.79 10.35
C ILE A 136 16.54 -19.28 9.02
N ASN A 137 17.20 -19.54 7.90
CA ASN A 137 16.71 -19.22 6.57
C ASN A 137 15.36 -19.86 6.25
N ALA A 138 15.19 -21.14 6.58
CA ALA A 138 13.93 -21.84 6.41
C ALA A 138 12.82 -21.24 7.30
N ILE A 139 13.12 -20.92 8.57
CA ILE A 139 12.17 -20.30 9.50
C ILE A 139 11.73 -18.92 9.00
N LEU A 140 12.65 -18.10 8.50
CA LEU A 140 12.35 -16.76 7.98
C LEU A 140 11.49 -16.82 6.72
N ASN A 141 11.74 -17.79 5.82
CA ASN A 141 10.88 -18.04 4.67
C ASN A 141 9.49 -18.55 5.06
N GLY A 142 9.41 -19.50 5.98
CA GLY A 142 8.14 -19.99 6.52
C GLY A 142 7.33 -18.87 7.20
N SER A 143 8.00 -18.02 7.98
CA SER A 143 7.39 -16.84 8.61
C SER A 143 6.85 -15.87 7.57
N SER A 144 7.61 -15.60 6.50
CA SER A 144 7.16 -14.79 5.37
C SER A 144 5.90 -15.38 4.73
N ALA A 145 5.87 -16.68 4.43
CA ALA A 145 4.70 -17.35 3.85
C ALA A 145 3.44 -17.21 4.73
N VAL A 146 3.59 -17.36 6.05
CA VAL A 146 2.50 -17.17 7.01
C VAL A 146 2.03 -15.71 7.01
N LEU A 147 2.94 -14.75 7.11
CA LEU A 147 2.60 -13.32 7.13
C LEU A 147 1.91 -12.87 5.83
N ILE A 148 2.36 -13.37 4.68
CA ILE A 148 1.73 -13.12 3.37
C ILE A 148 0.31 -13.69 3.33
N SER A 149 0.12 -14.92 3.83
CA SER A 149 -1.18 -15.58 3.93
C SER A 149 -2.16 -14.79 4.80
N LEU A 150 -1.70 -14.36 5.97
CA LEU A 150 -2.48 -13.53 6.90
C LEU A 150 -2.78 -12.15 6.28
N GLY A 151 -1.81 -11.57 5.57
CA GLY A 151 -1.99 -10.29 4.87
C GLY A 151 -3.04 -10.36 3.78
N LEU A 152 -3.12 -11.47 3.04
CA LEU A 152 -4.19 -11.73 2.07
C LEU A 152 -5.56 -11.85 2.77
N ARG A 153 -5.63 -12.57 3.90
CA ARG A 153 -6.86 -12.67 4.70
C ARG A 153 -7.31 -11.29 5.21
N ALA A 154 -6.38 -10.48 5.72
CA ALA A 154 -6.66 -9.14 6.23
C ALA A 154 -7.25 -8.22 5.15
N ILE A 155 -6.69 -8.22 3.93
CA ILE A 155 -7.21 -7.36 2.84
C ILE A 155 -8.56 -7.85 2.32
N LYS A 156 -8.81 -9.16 2.29
CA LYS A 156 -10.14 -9.74 1.98
C LYS A 156 -11.19 -9.29 3.00
N GLN A 157 -10.80 -9.16 4.27
CA GLN A 157 -11.64 -8.62 5.36
C GLN A 157 -11.68 -7.09 5.40
N ARG A 158 -11.15 -6.38 4.39
CA ARG A 158 -11.06 -4.91 4.34
C ARG A 158 -10.24 -4.25 5.47
N LYS A 159 -9.46 -5.03 6.22
CA LYS A 159 -8.57 -4.54 7.29
C LYS A 159 -7.26 -4.00 6.71
N ARG A 160 -7.30 -2.82 6.07
CA ARG A 160 -6.15 -2.22 5.35
C ARG A 160 -4.91 -2.01 6.24
N ARG A 161 -5.08 -1.49 7.47
CA ARG A 161 -3.96 -1.25 8.39
C ARG A 161 -3.22 -2.53 8.75
N LEU A 162 -3.96 -3.58 9.10
CA LEU A 162 -3.39 -4.89 9.41
C LEU A 162 -2.70 -5.49 8.19
N HIS A 163 -3.30 -5.41 7.00
CA HIS A 163 -2.64 -5.85 5.77
C HIS A 163 -1.27 -5.17 5.57
N MET A 164 -1.20 -3.84 5.72
CA MET A 164 0.07 -3.11 5.57
C MET A 164 1.11 -3.56 6.59
N GLN A 165 0.73 -3.71 7.86
CA GLN A 165 1.64 -4.19 8.91
C GLN A 165 2.18 -5.58 8.60
N LEU A 166 1.31 -6.50 8.14
CA LEU A 166 1.70 -7.85 7.77
C LEU A 166 2.60 -7.89 6.52
N MET A 167 2.35 -7.05 5.52
CA MET A 167 3.21 -6.97 4.33
C MET A 167 4.60 -6.41 4.66
N VAL A 168 4.68 -5.40 5.55
CA VAL A 168 5.96 -4.87 6.04
C VAL A 168 6.72 -5.93 6.84
N ALA A 169 6.03 -6.66 7.73
CA ALA A 169 6.65 -7.75 8.49
C ALA A 169 7.14 -8.89 7.57
N ALA A 170 6.36 -9.26 6.54
CA ALA A 170 6.77 -10.27 5.55
C ALA A 170 8.01 -9.81 4.76
N PHE A 171 8.03 -8.54 4.36
CA PHE A 171 9.18 -7.94 3.69
C PHE A 171 10.42 -7.93 4.59
N ALA A 172 10.27 -7.55 5.85
CA ALA A 172 11.36 -7.59 6.82
C ALA A 172 11.90 -9.03 7.02
N SER A 173 11.02 -10.02 7.15
CA SER A 173 11.41 -11.44 7.22
C SER A 173 12.18 -11.89 5.97
N SER A 174 11.72 -11.49 4.78
CA SER A 174 12.40 -11.81 3.51
C SER A 174 13.75 -11.10 3.38
N ALA A 175 13.86 -9.85 3.84
CA ALA A 175 15.11 -9.11 3.85
C ALA A 175 16.14 -9.72 4.81
N LEU A 176 15.71 -10.11 6.02
CA LEU A 176 16.54 -10.83 6.98
C LEU A 176 17.00 -12.19 6.42
N PHE A 177 16.11 -12.91 5.72
CA PHE A 177 16.48 -14.14 5.02
C PHE A 177 17.60 -13.87 4.01
N LEU A 178 17.46 -12.84 3.17
CA LEU A 178 18.47 -12.53 2.15
C LEU A 178 19.83 -12.16 2.76
N VAL A 179 19.84 -11.34 3.82
CA VAL A 179 21.08 -11.00 4.54
C VAL A 179 21.73 -12.24 5.14
N ASN A 180 20.94 -13.09 5.79
CA ASN A 180 21.42 -14.33 6.39
C ASN A 180 21.92 -15.34 5.34
N TYR A 181 21.26 -15.41 4.19
CA TYR A 181 21.66 -16.21 3.03
C TYR A 181 23.01 -15.75 2.45
N ILE A 182 23.17 -14.43 2.25
CA ILE A 182 24.43 -13.84 1.81
C ILE A 182 25.56 -14.17 2.79
N TYR A 183 25.30 -14.01 4.09
CA TYR A 183 26.31 -14.31 5.12
C TYR A 183 26.67 -15.81 5.17
N TYR A 184 25.70 -16.71 4.99
CA TYR A 184 25.95 -18.14 4.88
C TYR A 184 26.88 -18.47 3.72
N HIS A 185 26.56 -18.01 2.50
CA HIS A 185 27.39 -18.29 1.31
C HIS A 185 28.77 -17.65 1.40
N PHE A 186 28.87 -16.44 1.97
CA PHE A 186 30.15 -15.81 2.27
C PHE A 186 31.03 -16.62 3.23
N SER A 187 30.42 -17.35 4.18
CA SER A 187 31.16 -18.05 5.24
C SER A 187 31.41 -19.54 4.95
N HIS A 188 30.47 -20.23 4.29
CA HIS A 188 30.50 -21.68 4.04
C HIS A 188 30.84 -22.05 2.61
N GLY A 189 30.59 -21.18 1.63
CA GLY A 189 30.60 -21.54 0.22
C GLY A 189 29.40 -22.41 -0.18
N ASP A 190 29.59 -23.26 -1.20
CA ASP A 190 28.52 -24.03 -1.83
C ASP A 190 28.15 -25.33 -1.11
N THR A 191 26.85 -25.65 -1.11
CA THR A 191 26.32 -26.88 -0.50
C THR A 191 25.90 -27.88 -1.58
N GLN A 192 26.49 -29.06 -1.58
CA GLN A 192 26.17 -30.10 -2.57
C GLN A 192 24.98 -30.96 -2.13
N PHE A 193 24.07 -31.25 -3.07
CA PHE A 193 22.96 -32.17 -2.84
C PHE A 193 23.42 -33.62 -3.02
N ALA A 194 23.35 -34.43 -1.96
CA ALA A 194 23.86 -35.80 -1.92
C ALA A 194 22.88 -36.87 -2.45
N GLY A 195 21.61 -36.53 -2.68
CA GLY A 195 20.59 -37.49 -3.11
C GLY A 195 20.83 -38.03 -4.53
N LEU A 196 20.59 -39.33 -4.73
CA LEU A 196 20.76 -40.04 -6.01
C LEU A 196 19.41 -40.52 -6.59
N GLY A 197 19.38 -40.81 -7.89
CA GLY A 197 18.17 -41.30 -8.57
C GLY A 197 17.13 -40.21 -8.86
N VAL A 198 15.84 -40.55 -8.78
CA VAL A 198 14.71 -39.70 -9.19
C VAL A 198 14.59 -38.42 -8.35
N ILE A 199 15.10 -38.39 -7.13
CA ILE A 199 14.98 -37.20 -6.28
C ILE A 199 15.87 -36.04 -6.74
N ARG A 200 17.01 -36.34 -7.38
CA ARG A 200 17.96 -35.33 -7.84
C ARG A 200 17.35 -34.37 -8.88
N PRO A 201 16.71 -34.83 -9.97
CA PRO A 201 16.04 -33.92 -10.91
C PRO A 201 14.86 -33.16 -10.27
N ILE A 202 14.13 -33.77 -9.33
CA ILE A 202 13.05 -33.08 -8.59
C ILE A 202 13.62 -31.91 -7.78
N TYR A 203 14.70 -32.17 -7.02
CA TYR A 203 15.41 -31.14 -6.25
C TYR A 203 15.85 -29.98 -7.15
N PHE A 204 16.56 -30.28 -8.24
CA PHE A 204 17.04 -29.22 -9.13
C PHE A 204 15.90 -28.48 -9.83
N THR A 205 14.80 -29.15 -10.16
CA THR A 205 13.62 -28.48 -10.73
C THR A 205 13.05 -27.45 -9.76
N VAL A 206 12.87 -27.83 -8.49
CA VAL A 206 12.36 -26.93 -7.44
C VAL A 206 13.36 -25.82 -7.13
N LEU A 207 14.65 -26.13 -7.07
CA LEU A 207 15.70 -25.15 -6.78
C LEU A 207 15.80 -24.11 -7.90
N ILE A 208 15.90 -24.55 -9.15
CA ILE A 208 16.02 -23.66 -10.31
C ILE A 208 14.76 -22.80 -10.42
N SER A 209 13.57 -23.38 -10.30
CA SER A 209 12.33 -22.60 -10.36
C SER A 209 12.23 -21.59 -9.21
N HIS A 210 12.67 -21.96 -7.99
CA HIS A 210 12.72 -21.05 -6.84
C HIS A 210 13.64 -19.85 -7.11
N VAL A 211 14.85 -20.08 -7.60
CA VAL A 211 15.82 -19.02 -7.90
C VAL A 211 15.29 -18.10 -8.99
N LEU A 212 14.86 -18.65 -10.13
CA LEU A 212 14.34 -17.86 -11.26
C LEU A 212 13.13 -17.01 -10.83
N LEU A 213 12.20 -17.59 -10.08
CA LEU A 213 11.02 -16.85 -9.63
C LEU A 213 11.38 -15.80 -8.57
N SER A 214 12.44 -16.01 -7.78
CA SER A 214 12.95 -15.01 -6.83
C SER A 214 13.50 -13.78 -7.55
N VAL A 215 14.27 -13.97 -8.63
CA VAL A 215 14.79 -12.87 -9.48
C VAL A 215 13.64 -12.00 -10.00
N VAL A 216 12.55 -12.61 -10.46
CA VAL A 216 11.39 -11.89 -10.99
C VAL A 216 10.56 -11.26 -9.88
N THR A 217 10.37 -11.96 -8.77
CA THR A 217 9.50 -11.52 -7.67
C THR A 217 10.09 -10.33 -6.91
N PHE A 218 11.42 -10.28 -6.74
CA PHE A 218 12.09 -9.20 -6.02
C PHE A 218 11.74 -7.77 -6.52
N PRO A 219 11.91 -7.42 -7.81
CA PRO A 219 11.53 -6.11 -8.32
C PRO A 219 10.01 -5.88 -8.28
N MET A 220 9.20 -6.93 -8.35
CA MET A 220 7.74 -6.84 -8.24
C MET A 220 7.28 -6.46 -6.83
N ILE A 221 7.94 -6.98 -5.79
CA ILE A 221 7.67 -6.60 -4.40
C ILE A 221 7.98 -5.11 -4.21
N LEU A 222 9.17 -4.66 -4.63
CA LEU A 222 9.56 -3.25 -4.53
C LEU A 222 8.60 -2.33 -5.28
N THR A 223 8.19 -2.73 -6.48
CA THR A 223 7.17 -1.99 -7.26
C THR A 223 5.82 -1.97 -6.55
N SER A 224 5.39 -3.07 -5.93
CA SER A 224 4.13 -3.12 -5.17
C SER A 224 4.14 -2.15 -3.98
N PHE A 225 5.27 -2.02 -3.27
CA PHE A 225 5.45 -1.04 -2.20
C PHE A 225 5.44 0.39 -2.74
N TYR A 226 6.18 0.68 -3.81
CA TYR A 226 6.16 2.00 -4.45
C TYR A 226 4.74 2.41 -4.86
N LEU A 227 3.97 1.51 -5.49
CA LEU A 227 2.60 1.78 -5.89
C LEU A 227 1.67 2.02 -4.68
N ALA A 228 1.88 1.31 -3.58
CA ALA A 228 1.12 1.51 -2.34
C ALA A 228 1.44 2.85 -1.68
N LEU A 229 2.72 3.24 -1.64
CA LEU A 229 3.19 4.51 -1.05
C LEU A 229 2.86 5.72 -1.93
N SER A 230 2.79 5.54 -3.25
CA SER A 230 2.39 6.57 -4.21
C SER A 230 0.86 6.70 -4.38
N ASP A 231 0.09 6.02 -3.53
CA ASP A 231 -1.38 5.94 -3.56
C ASP A 231 -1.99 5.46 -4.88
N ARG A 232 -1.23 4.70 -5.68
CA ARG A 232 -1.67 4.11 -6.97
C ARG A 232 -2.33 2.76 -6.78
N LEU A 233 -3.41 2.72 -6.01
CA LEU A 233 -4.02 1.48 -5.51
C LEU A 233 -4.60 0.56 -6.60
N VAL A 234 -5.06 1.12 -7.72
CA VAL A 234 -5.56 0.32 -8.86
C VAL A 234 -4.44 -0.49 -9.50
N ALA A 235 -3.31 0.16 -9.76
CA ALA A 235 -2.11 -0.47 -10.30
C ALA A 235 -1.51 -1.47 -9.29
N HIS A 236 -1.43 -1.09 -8.01
CA HIS A 236 -1.02 -1.98 -6.93
C HIS A 236 -1.86 -3.26 -6.95
N ARG A 237 -3.19 -3.18 -6.93
CA ARG A 237 -4.07 -4.37 -6.94
C ARG A 237 -3.85 -5.28 -8.15
N ARG A 238 -3.57 -4.72 -9.33
CA ARG A 238 -3.30 -5.51 -10.55
C ARG A 238 -1.99 -6.27 -10.42
N LEU A 239 -0.93 -5.60 -9.96
CA LEU A 239 0.40 -6.20 -9.81
C LEU A 239 0.48 -7.17 -8.61
N SER A 240 -0.20 -6.86 -7.51
CA SER A 240 -0.13 -7.63 -6.26
C SER A 240 -0.70 -9.04 -6.39
N LYS A 241 -1.55 -9.33 -7.37
CA LYS A 241 -2.01 -10.72 -7.63
C LYS A 241 -0.82 -11.62 -8.03
N TRP A 242 -0.02 -11.14 -8.97
CA TRP A 242 1.18 -11.83 -9.44
C TRP A 242 2.29 -11.79 -8.39
N THR A 243 2.48 -10.64 -7.75
CA THR A 243 3.48 -10.49 -6.67
C THR A 243 3.18 -11.45 -5.52
N TRP A 244 1.92 -11.56 -5.11
CA TRP A 244 1.50 -12.50 -4.06
C TRP A 244 1.77 -13.95 -4.45
N ALA A 245 1.45 -14.35 -5.68
CA ALA A 245 1.66 -15.72 -6.15
C ALA A 245 3.15 -16.07 -6.18
N GLY A 246 3.98 -15.21 -6.78
CA GLY A 246 5.44 -15.40 -6.82
C GLY A 246 6.06 -15.41 -5.43
N TRP A 247 5.70 -14.43 -4.59
CA TRP A 247 6.25 -14.29 -3.24
C TRP A 247 5.86 -15.45 -2.33
N MET A 248 4.62 -15.96 -2.44
CA MET A 248 4.20 -17.16 -1.73
C MET A 248 4.97 -18.39 -2.22
N TYR A 249 5.10 -18.57 -3.54
CA TYR A 249 5.83 -19.70 -4.11
C TYR A 249 7.26 -19.76 -3.63
N VAL A 250 8.02 -18.65 -3.72
CA VAL A 250 9.43 -18.62 -3.30
C VAL A 250 9.55 -18.86 -1.79
N SER A 251 8.66 -18.28 -0.97
CA SER A 251 8.68 -18.48 0.49
C SER A 251 8.44 -19.93 0.88
N ILE A 252 7.50 -20.64 0.24
CA ILE A 252 7.22 -22.05 0.52
C ILE A 252 8.35 -22.94 -0.01
N THR A 253 8.77 -22.73 -1.26
CA THR A 253 9.81 -23.56 -1.88
C THR A 253 11.17 -23.41 -1.18
N GLY A 254 11.47 -22.26 -0.57
CA GLY A 254 12.66 -22.10 0.27
C GLY A 254 12.67 -23.04 1.47
N VAL A 255 11.52 -23.28 2.10
CA VAL A 255 11.39 -24.28 3.19
C VAL A 255 11.53 -25.69 2.63
N VAL A 256 10.92 -25.97 1.47
CA VAL A 256 11.00 -27.29 0.82
C VAL A 256 12.45 -27.65 0.47
N VAL A 257 13.19 -26.73 -0.14
CA VAL A 257 14.62 -26.91 -0.48
C VAL A 257 15.43 -27.22 0.79
N TYR A 258 15.21 -26.47 1.88
CA TYR A 258 15.85 -26.77 3.15
C TYR A 258 15.51 -28.18 3.67
N CYS A 259 14.24 -28.57 3.64
CA CYS A 259 13.82 -29.89 4.10
C CYS A 259 14.47 -31.00 3.26
N MET A 260 14.53 -30.84 1.94
CA MET A 260 15.16 -31.81 1.03
C MET A 260 16.68 -31.95 1.27
N LEU A 261 17.34 -30.87 1.67
CA LEU A 261 18.79 -30.85 1.93
C LEU A 261 19.17 -31.39 3.32
N HIS A 262 18.40 -31.03 4.37
CA HIS A 262 18.86 -31.18 5.75
C HIS A 262 17.96 -32.06 6.63
N VAL A 263 16.73 -32.35 6.21
CA VAL A 263 15.75 -33.08 7.04
C VAL A 263 15.46 -34.45 6.45
N ILE A 264 15.23 -34.52 5.15
CA ILE A 264 14.87 -35.77 4.47
C ILE A 264 16.14 -36.56 4.17
N ARG A 265 16.16 -37.81 4.62
CA ARG A 265 17.19 -38.78 4.27
C ARG A 265 16.77 -39.50 2.99
N TRP A 266 17.71 -39.63 2.06
CA TRP A 266 17.53 -40.29 0.76
C TRP A 266 18.46 -41.49 0.67
#